data_AF-A0A8C4QMH0-F1
#
_entry.id   AF-A0A8C4QMH0-F1
#
_cell.length_a   1.000
_cell.length_b   1.000
_cell.length_c   1.000
_cell.angle_alpha   90.00
_cell.angle_beta   90.00
_cell.angle_gamma   90.00
#
_symmetry.space_group_name_H-M   'P 1'
#
loop_
_entity.id
_entity.type
_entity.pdbx_description
1 polymer ?
#
loop_
_entity_poly.entity_id
_entity_poly.type
_entity_poly.pdbx_seq_one_letter_code
_entity_poly.pdbx_strand_id
1 'polypeptide(L)'
;MPYPQKYPTLPLPFMALPVTELNHKLHHVLQCAGYCFSRAYPTPPSVMDSMISPKNITSEALCCVASNWTQVRVHTVSCHW
;
A
#
# COMPACT_ATOMS: atom_id res chain seq x y z
N MET A 1 -10.83 5.00 -27.56
CA MET A 1 -11.56 6.05 -26.82
C MET A 1 -11.01 6.09 -25.40
N PRO A 2 -10.22 7.10 -25.02
CA PRO A 2 -9.75 7.24 -23.64
C PRO A 2 -10.94 7.70 -22.79
N TYR A 3 -11.40 6.87 -21.86
CA TYR A 3 -12.43 7.28 -20.91
C TYR A 3 -11.87 8.38 -20.01
N PRO A 4 -12.63 9.47 -19.75
CA PRO A 4 -12.15 10.61 -18.98
C PRO A 4 -12.00 10.21 -17.52
N GLN A 5 -10.76 10.10 -17.07
CA GLN A 5 -10.43 9.76 -15.71
C GLN A 5 -10.46 11.05 -14.86
N LYS A 6 -11.66 11.58 -14.61
CA LYS A 6 -11.88 12.56 -13.54
C LYS A 6 -11.68 11.82 -12.21
N TYR A 7 -10.45 11.76 -11.72
CA TYR A 7 -10.25 11.54 -10.30
C TYR A 7 -9.96 12.89 -9.66
N PRO A 8 -10.64 13.20 -8.54
CA PRO A 8 -10.24 14.33 -7.74
C PRO A 8 -8.78 14.08 -7.38
N THR A 9 -7.92 15.02 -7.78
CA THR A 9 -6.67 15.29 -7.07
C THR A 9 -7.06 15.72 -5.66
N LEU A 10 -7.50 14.76 -4.83
CA LEU A 10 -7.39 14.92 -3.40
C LEU A 10 -5.88 15.10 -3.17
N PRO A 11 -5.46 16.13 -2.43
CA PRO A 11 -4.04 16.30 -2.16
C PRO A 11 -3.55 14.98 -1.59
N LEU A 12 -2.41 14.51 -2.08
CA LEU A 12 -1.65 13.43 -1.47
C LEU A 12 -0.81 14.05 -0.35
N PRO A 13 -1.27 14.22 0.90
CA PRO A 13 -0.33 14.32 1.99
C PRO A 13 -0.35 13.03 2.80
N PHE A 14 0.78 12.79 3.45
CA PHE A 14 1.05 11.73 4.43
C PHE A 14 1.45 10.38 3.84
N MET A 15 2.65 10.33 3.26
CA MET A 15 3.46 9.10 3.18
C MET A 15 4.16 8.71 4.51
N ALA A 16 3.78 9.32 5.63
CA ALA A 16 4.16 8.88 6.97
C ALA A 16 3.16 9.43 7.99
N LEU A 17 2.35 8.56 8.59
CA LEU A 17 1.68 8.87 9.85
C LEU A 17 2.41 8.14 10.99
N PRO A 18 2.65 8.78 12.14
CA PRO A 18 3.03 8.05 13.34
C PRO A 18 1.91 7.06 13.67
N VAL A 19 2.24 5.79 13.94
CA VAL A 19 1.25 4.84 14.44
C VAL A 19 0.86 5.32 15.84
N THR A 20 -0.29 5.97 15.94
CA THR A 20 -0.77 6.59 17.19
C THR A 20 -1.14 5.57 18.27
N GLU A 21 -1.21 4.28 17.95
CA GLU A 21 -1.61 3.22 18.88
C GLU A 21 -0.45 2.41 19.48
N LEU A 22 0.79 2.56 19.02
CA LEU A 22 1.98 1.87 19.58
C LEU A 22 2.99 2.82 20.24
N ASN A 23 2.69 4.12 20.24
CA ASN A 23 3.62 5.19 20.63
C ASN A 23 3.70 5.44 22.14
N HIS A 24 2.81 4.89 22.96
CA HIS A 24 2.86 5.18 24.41
C HIS A 24 4.06 4.53 25.13
N LYS A 25 4.88 3.71 24.44
CA LYS A 25 6.07 3.04 25.01
C LYS A 25 7.34 3.08 24.15
N LEU A 26 7.27 3.46 22.87
CA LEU A 26 8.41 3.47 21.93
C LEU A 26 8.52 4.85 21.30
N HIS A 27 9.22 5.76 21.98
CA HIS A 27 9.26 7.19 21.61
C HIS A 27 9.83 7.51 20.20
N HIS A 28 10.36 6.54 19.44
CA HIS A 28 11.05 6.80 18.16
C HIS A 28 10.93 5.71 17.07
N VAL A 29 9.87 4.88 17.07
CA VAL A 29 9.64 3.94 15.97
C VAL A 29 8.66 4.54 14.97
N LEU A 30 9.10 4.73 13.73
CA LEU A 30 8.28 5.23 12.63
C LEU A 30 7.85 4.07 11.73
N GLN A 31 6.61 4.09 11.25
CA GLN A 31 6.10 3.11 10.29
C GLN A 31 5.46 3.85 9.11
N CYS A 32 5.74 3.38 7.89
CA CYS A 32 5.06 3.86 6.71
C CYS A 32 3.59 3.43 6.78
N ALA A 33 2.71 4.41 6.77
CA ALA A 33 1.26 4.25 6.74
C ALA A 33 0.68 5.37 5.88
N GLY A 34 -0.28 5.03 5.03
CA GLY A 34 -0.90 5.99 4.11
C GLY A 34 -1.70 5.29 3.01
N TYR A 35 -2.29 6.11 2.14
CA TYR A 35 -3.00 5.65 0.96
C TYR A 35 -2.10 5.74 -0.27
N CYS A 36 -2.16 4.72 -1.12
CA CYS A 36 -1.39 4.64 -2.35
C CYS A 36 -2.32 4.36 -3.55
N PHE A 37 -1.88 4.76 -4.74
CA PHE A 37 -2.70 4.64 -5.96
C PHE A 37 -2.97 3.16 -6.30
N SER A 38 -4.22 2.86 -6.64
CA SER A 38 -4.60 1.56 -7.17
C SER A 38 -5.66 1.72 -8.27
N ARG A 39 -5.67 0.79 -9.22
CA ARG A 39 -6.68 0.70 -10.28
C ARG A 39 -6.98 -0.74 -10.65
N ALA A 40 -8.17 -0.98 -11.17
CA ALA A 40 -8.57 -2.24 -11.74
C ALA A 40 -9.17 -2.01 -13.14
N TYR A 41 -8.85 -2.91 -14.07
CA TYR A 41 -9.35 -2.84 -15.44
C TYR A 41 -9.44 -4.25 -16.05
N PRO A 42 -10.24 -4.46 -17.10
CA PRO A 42 -10.33 -5.75 -17.78
C PRO A 42 -8.98 -6.17 -18.36
N THR A 43 -8.56 -7.41 -18.12
CA THR A 43 -7.29 -7.94 -18.62
C THR A 43 -7.31 -8.06 -20.15
N PRO A 44 -6.31 -7.53 -20.87
CA PRO A 44 -6.23 -7.69 -22.32
C PRO A 44 -6.11 -9.17 -22.73
N PRO A 45 -6.71 -9.60 -23.86
CA PRO A 45 -6.63 -10.98 -24.34
C PRO A 45 -5.19 -11.50 -24.47
N SER A 46 -4.30 -10.69 -25.02
CA SER A 46 -2.87 -11.04 -25.17
C SER A 46 -2.18 -11.33 -23.83
N VAL A 47 -2.60 -10.67 -22.75
CA VAL A 47 -2.06 -10.88 -21.42
C VAL A 47 -2.67 -12.15 -20.80
N MET A 48 -3.97 -12.39 -21.01
CA MET A 48 -4.65 -13.61 -20.57
C MET A 48 -4.02 -14.88 -21.18
N ASP A 49 -3.65 -14.83 -22.46
CA ASP A 49 -3.05 -15.98 -23.17
C ASP A 49 -1.68 -16.41 -22.59
N SER A 50 -0.98 -15.49 -21.93
CA SER A 50 0.31 -15.76 -21.26
C SER A 50 0.17 -16.33 -19.84
N MET A 51 -1.04 -16.31 -19.28
CA MET A 51 -1.28 -16.73 -17.90
C MET A 51 -1.55 -18.25 -17.84
N ILE A 52 -0.90 -18.93 -16.89
CA ILE A 52 -1.20 -20.35 -16.58
C ILE A 52 -2.66 -20.51 -16.13
N SER A 53 -3.16 -19.52 -15.37
CA SER A 53 -4.57 -19.42 -14.95
C SER A 53 -5.09 -18.04 -15.32
N PRO A 54 -5.81 -17.88 -16.45
CA PRO A 54 -6.34 -16.60 -16.90
C PRO A 54 -7.24 -15.92 -15.86
N LYS A 55 -7.15 -14.59 -15.80
CA LYS A 55 -8.00 -13.72 -14.99
C LYS A 55 -8.56 -12.62 -15.88
N ASN A 56 -9.83 -12.29 -15.68
CA ASN A 56 -10.52 -11.29 -16.51
C ASN A 56 -10.27 -9.85 -16.05
N ILE A 57 -9.76 -9.67 -14.83
CA ILE A 57 -9.51 -8.37 -14.21
C ILE A 57 -8.05 -8.32 -13.79
N THR A 58 -7.36 -7.28 -14.23
CA THR A 58 -6.02 -6.93 -13.75
C THR A 58 -6.18 -5.86 -12.68
N SER A 59 -5.58 -6.11 -11.52
CA SER A 59 -5.46 -5.13 -10.44
C SER A 59 -4.02 -4.64 -10.39
N GLU A 60 -3.83 -3.33 -10.52
CA GLU A 60 -2.54 -2.67 -10.33
C GLU A 60 -2.62 -1.83 -9.06
N ALA A 61 -1.72 -2.10 -8.12
CA ALA A 61 -1.68 -1.41 -6.85
C ALA A 61 -0.26 -0.95 -6.54
N LEU A 62 -0.13 0.27 -6.04
CA LEU A 62 1.04 0.76 -5.34
C LEU A 62 0.78 0.61 -3.83
N CYS A 63 1.77 0.13 -3.10
CA CYS A 63 1.71 -0.03 -1.65
C CYS A 63 2.68 0.93 -0.98
N CYS A 64 2.28 1.49 0.16
CA CYS A 64 3.10 2.44 0.89
C CYS A 64 4.11 1.66 1.76
N VAL A 65 5.36 1.60 1.33
CA VAL A 65 6.43 0.83 1.99
C VAL A 65 7.63 1.72 2.34
N ALA A 66 8.40 1.33 3.35
CA ALA A 66 9.60 2.05 3.74
C ALA A 66 10.70 1.88 2.68
N SER A 67 11.15 2.98 2.08
CA SER A 67 12.30 2.98 1.17
C SER A 67 13.62 2.76 1.91
N ASN A 68 13.72 3.29 3.14
CA ASN A 68 14.85 3.12 4.04
C ASN A 68 14.33 2.79 5.44
N TRP A 69 15.04 1.93 6.16
CA TRP A 69 14.65 1.49 7.49
C TRP A 69 15.89 1.25 8.36
N THR A 70 15.71 1.35 9.67
CA THR A 70 16.72 0.97 10.66
C THR A 70 16.14 -0.12 11.56
N GLN A 71 16.95 -1.14 11.84
CA GLN A 71 16.52 -2.21 12.74
C GLN A 71 16.56 -1.72 14.18
N VAL A 72 15.46 -1.91 14.91
CA VAL A 72 15.36 -1.62 16.33
C VAL A 72 14.94 -2.87 17.09
N ARG A 73 15.51 -3.10 18.27
CA ARG A 73 15.10 -4.19 19.15
C ARG A 73 13.96 -3.71 20.05
N VAL A 74 12.76 -4.24 19.83
CA VAL A 74 11.59 -3.95 20.67
C VAL A 74 11.48 -5.05 21.73
N HIS A 75 11.51 -4.67 23.01
CA HIS A 75 11.64 -5.61 24.13
C HIS A 75 10.32 -6.23 24.61
N THR A 76 9.15 -5.77 24.14
CA THR A 76 7.85 -6.32 24.55
C THR A 76 6.83 -6.28 23.42
N VAL A 77 6.61 -7.41 22.75
CA VAL A 77 5.40 -7.66 21.96
C VAL A 77 4.62 -8.75 22.69
N SER A 78 3.69 -8.33 23.54
CA SER A 78 2.76 -9.27 24.19
C SER A 78 1.61 -9.54 23.23
N CYS A 79 1.68 -10.63 22.48
CA CYS A 79 0.54 -11.13 21.72
C CYS A 79 -0.44 -11.74 22.72
N HIS A 80 -1.61 -11.12 22.89
CA HIS A 80 -2.73 -11.77 23.56
C HIS A 80 -3.53 -12.50 22.48
N TRP A 81 -3.53 -13.83 22.56
CA TRP A 81 -4.36 -14.73 21.76
C TRP A 81 -5.75 -14.85 22.39
#